data_AF-Q225J6-F1
#
_entry.id   AF-Q225J6-F1
#
_cell.length_a   1.000
_cell.length_b   1.000
_cell.length_c   1.000
_cell.angle_alpha   90.00
_cell.angle_beta   90.00
_cell.angle_gamma   90.00
#
_symmetry.space_group_name_H-M   'P 1'
#
loop_
_entity.id
_entity.type
_entity.pdbx_description
1 polymer ?
#
loop_
_entity_poly.entity_id
_entity_poly.type
_entity_poly.pdbx_seq_one_letter_code
_entity_poly.pdbx_strand_id
1 'polypeptide(L)'
;SYFTLIIYVLISYRLFGLIVDLVQGNNPEVIYNERQVDDPAIFNASSKNFPLAFGTENPKDFNHFIDESIYTITAFWNQKLLTFDETTQQYISTWQQNSINVQPCTIENFQNLENQKYYLQLNYTNMYCLPPDFELPIQGDFPSKVYSEIQITVKKCTKNCQSQEILDSFLQKSNFGLQLSDSYVDPTISNNPFKIYSRDMFWSTSTELPKDVYIYIRNNYVYSDFGWFFPNVETQRFPAYSFSENYEYPPSFQDYFLTIRFRFEKQKESVYKRSYRKFISIFSEIGGFTQSFLAIGYVLCKK
;
A
#
# COMPACT_ATOMS: atom_id res chain seq x y z
N SER A 1 30.16 50.28 -18.65
CA SER A 1 29.28 49.64 -17.67
C SER A 1 28.84 48.26 -18.19
N TYR A 2 29.79 47.36 -18.45
CA TYR A 2 29.51 46.02 -19.02
C TYR A 2 29.37 44.96 -17.91
N PHE A 3 30.14 45.09 -16.83
CA PHE A 3 30.09 44.18 -15.67
C PHE A 3 28.75 44.22 -14.93
N THR A 4 28.19 45.41 -14.73
CA THR A 4 26.87 45.61 -14.14
C THR A 4 25.77 44.98 -15.00
N LEU A 5 25.83 45.15 -16.32
CA LEU A 5 24.91 44.52 -17.27
C LEU A 5 24.98 42.98 -17.16
N ILE A 6 26.19 42.41 -17.09
CA ILE A 6 26.38 40.96 -16.92
C ILE A 6 25.75 40.48 -15.60
N ILE A 7 25.97 41.20 -14.50
CA ILE A 7 25.37 40.88 -13.20
C ILE A 7 23.84 40.91 -13.28
N TYR A 8 23.25 41.93 -13.90
CA TYR A 8 21.79 42.00 -14.09
C TYR A 8 21.25 40.83 -14.92
N VAL A 9 21.94 40.43 -15.98
CA VAL A 9 21.55 39.28 -16.81
C VAL A 9 21.59 37.99 -16.00
N LEU A 10 22.65 37.76 -15.22
CA LEU A 10 22.78 36.57 -14.38
C LEU A 10 21.68 36.49 -13.31
N ILE A 11 21.38 37.61 -12.64
CA ILE A 11 20.30 37.67 -11.64
C ILE A 11 18.93 37.42 -12.29
N SER A 12 18.67 38.03 -13.45
CA SER A 12 17.40 37.87 -14.16
C SER A 12 17.20 36.45 -14.66
N TYR A 13 18.27 35.82 -15.18
CA TYR A 13 18.26 34.42 -15.59
C TYR A 13 17.97 33.48 -14.41
N ARG A 14 18.61 33.72 -13.26
CA ARG A 14 18.35 32.94 -12.04
C ARG A 14 16.92 33.13 -11.54
N LEU A 15 16.42 34.36 -11.49
CA LEU A 15 15.05 34.66 -11.10
C LEU A 15 14.05 33.95 -12.00
N PHE A 16 14.27 33.98 -13.31
CA PHE A 16 13.41 33.27 -14.26
C PHE A 16 13.40 31.75 -13.98
N GLY A 17 14.57 31.14 -13.77
CA GLY A 17 14.66 29.72 -13.40
C GLY A 17 13.89 29.39 -12.10
N LEU A 18 14.03 30.23 -11.07
CA LEU A 18 13.32 30.05 -9.80
C LEU A 18 11.80 30.18 -9.93
N ILE A 19 11.32 31.09 -10.79
CA ILE A 19 9.88 31.24 -11.08
C ILE A 19 9.38 30.01 -11.84
N VAL A 20 10.13 29.51 -12.82
CA VAL A 20 9.76 28.29 -13.55
C VAL A 20 9.67 27.09 -12.61
N ASP A 21 10.66 26.90 -11.72
CA ASP A 21 10.65 25.82 -10.72
C ASP A 21 9.44 25.91 -9.78
N LEU A 22 9.07 27.13 -9.37
CA LEU A 22 7.90 27.39 -8.53
C LEU A 22 6.58 27.07 -9.25
N VAL A 23 6.44 27.47 -10.52
CA VAL A 23 5.24 27.22 -11.32
C VAL A 23 5.09 25.73 -11.66
N GLN A 24 6.20 25.05 -11.93
CA GLN A 24 6.18 23.61 -12.24
C GLN A 24 6.05 22.73 -11.00
N GLY A 25 6.25 23.27 -9.80
CA GLY A 25 6.20 22.50 -8.56
C GLY A 25 7.30 21.43 -8.51
N ASN A 26 8.48 21.73 -9.04
CA ASN A 26 9.59 20.79 -9.04
C ASN A 26 10.32 20.80 -7.69
N ASN A 27 10.87 19.65 -7.30
CA ASN A 27 11.74 19.48 -6.12
C ASN A 27 11.13 19.97 -4.80
N PRO A 28 10.03 19.36 -4.32
CA PRO A 28 9.48 19.71 -3.00
C PRO A 28 10.46 19.34 -1.88
N GLU A 29 10.42 20.13 -0.81
CA GLU A 29 10.97 19.71 0.48
C GLU A 29 10.02 18.69 1.10
N VAL A 30 10.57 17.58 1.60
CA VAL A 30 9.79 16.48 2.18
C VAL A 30 10.27 16.20 3.59
N ILE A 31 9.32 16.20 4.53
CA ILE A 31 9.51 15.75 5.90
C ILE A 31 8.70 14.48 6.08
N TYR A 32 9.38 13.37 6.37
CA TYR A 32 8.77 12.11 6.73
C TYR A 32 8.72 11.95 8.24
N ASN A 33 7.58 11.48 8.76
CA ASN A 33 7.43 11.07 10.14
C ASN A 33 6.49 9.87 10.26
N GLU A 34 6.78 8.98 11.20
CA GLU A 34 5.82 7.97 11.65
C GLU A 34 5.05 8.53 12.83
N ARG A 35 3.71 8.48 12.78
CA ARG A 35 2.87 8.88 13.90
C ARG A 35 2.19 7.68 14.54
N GLN A 36 2.06 7.73 15.85
CA GLN A 36 1.29 6.75 16.60
C GLN A 36 -0.20 7.12 16.55
N VAL A 37 -1.05 6.16 16.16
CA VAL A 37 -2.50 6.34 16.02
C VAL A 37 -3.22 5.13 16.58
N ASP A 38 -4.04 5.28 17.61
CA ASP A 38 -4.71 4.14 18.25
C ASP A 38 -5.80 3.50 17.39
N ASP A 39 -6.35 4.22 16.42
CA ASP A 39 -7.41 3.73 15.53
C ASP A 39 -7.11 4.11 14.07
N PRO A 40 -6.38 3.28 13.33
CA PRO A 40 -6.10 3.49 11.91
C PRO A 40 -7.38 3.68 11.10
N ALA A 41 -7.42 4.76 10.33
CA ALA A 41 -8.63 5.12 9.60
C ALA A 41 -8.98 4.11 8.49
N ILE A 42 -10.28 3.93 8.26
CA ILE A 42 -10.84 3.00 7.27
C ILE A 42 -10.26 3.15 5.86
N PHE A 43 -9.96 2.00 5.24
CA PHE A 43 -9.66 1.84 3.84
C PHE A 43 -10.64 0.84 3.20
N ASN A 44 -11.37 1.27 2.18
CA ASN A 44 -12.29 0.41 1.44
C ASN A 44 -11.54 -0.34 0.34
N ALA A 45 -11.16 -1.58 0.58
CA ALA A 45 -10.55 -2.43 -0.43
C ALA A 45 -11.58 -2.77 -1.53
N SER A 46 -11.17 -2.67 -2.79
CA SER A 46 -11.96 -2.94 -3.99
C SER A 46 -11.06 -3.37 -5.16
N SER A 47 -11.64 -3.85 -6.25
CA SER A 47 -10.89 -4.16 -7.48
C SER A 47 -10.17 -2.96 -8.13
N LYS A 48 -10.45 -1.72 -7.68
CA LYS A 48 -9.79 -0.50 -8.17
C LYS A 48 -8.58 -0.07 -7.36
N ASN A 49 -8.55 -0.34 -6.06
CA ASN A 49 -7.47 0.16 -5.19
C ASN A 49 -6.70 -0.97 -4.49
N PHE A 50 -7.28 -2.17 -4.42
CA PHE A 50 -6.69 -3.33 -3.78
C PHE A 50 -7.01 -4.63 -4.53
N PRO A 51 -6.80 -4.72 -5.87
CA PRO A 51 -6.92 -5.99 -6.56
C PRO A 51 -5.96 -7.03 -5.98
N LEU A 52 -6.45 -8.27 -5.88
CA LEU A 52 -5.74 -9.43 -5.35
C LEU A 52 -5.92 -10.60 -6.32
N ALA A 53 -4.85 -11.29 -6.65
CA ALA A 53 -4.87 -12.59 -7.32
C ALA A 53 -4.03 -13.56 -6.50
N PHE A 54 -4.56 -14.73 -6.17
CA PHE A 54 -3.87 -15.69 -5.30
C PHE A 54 -4.16 -17.13 -5.68
N GLY A 55 -3.23 -18.03 -5.41
CA GLY A 55 -3.44 -19.44 -5.73
C GLY A 55 -2.25 -20.31 -5.35
N THR A 56 -2.54 -21.61 -5.28
CA THR A 56 -1.50 -22.63 -5.06
C THR A 56 -0.72 -22.87 -6.35
N GLU A 57 0.60 -23.04 -6.21
CA GLU A 57 1.53 -23.35 -7.29
C GLU A 57 1.80 -24.85 -7.35
N ASN A 58 1.89 -25.38 -8.57
CA ASN A 58 2.29 -26.77 -8.76
C ASN A 58 3.77 -26.95 -8.38
N PRO A 59 4.12 -27.91 -7.51
CA PRO A 59 5.50 -28.12 -7.04
C PRO A 59 6.54 -28.41 -8.12
N LYS A 60 6.12 -28.80 -9.33
CA LYS A 60 7.03 -29.21 -10.43
C LYS A 60 7.41 -28.05 -11.34
N ASP A 61 6.46 -27.19 -11.69
CA ASP A 61 6.61 -26.13 -12.69
C ASP A 61 6.32 -24.72 -12.16
N PHE A 62 5.92 -24.59 -10.89
CA PHE A 62 5.59 -23.35 -10.20
C PHE A 62 4.45 -22.55 -10.84
N ASN A 63 3.67 -23.17 -11.72
CA ASN A 63 2.49 -22.54 -12.29
C ASN A 63 1.31 -22.61 -11.31
N HIS A 64 0.53 -21.53 -11.22
CA HIS A 64 -0.73 -21.56 -10.50
C HIS A 64 -1.73 -22.52 -11.17
N PHE A 65 -2.54 -23.18 -10.35
CA PHE A 65 -3.62 -24.05 -10.82
C PHE A 65 -4.84 -23.93 -9.92
N ILE A 66 -6.03 -24.13 -10.48
CA ILE A 66 -7.30 -24.20 -9.76
C ILE A 66 -7.81 -25.63 -9.88
N ASP A 67 -7.82 -26.36 -8.78
CA ASP A 67 -8.40 -27.71 -8.72
C ASP A 67 -9.01 -27.97 -7.33
N GLU A 68 -10.34 -27.88 -7.26
CA GLU A 68 -11.11 -28.12 -6.03
C GLU A 68 -11.03 -29.58 -5.53
N SER A 69 -10.62 -30.52 -6.39
CA SER A 69 -10.38 -31.91 -6.00
C SER A 69 -9.05 -32.09 -5.24
N ILE A 70 -8.19 -31.05 -5.22
CA ILE A 70 -6.93 -31.01 -4.46
C ILE A 70 -7.08 -30.10 -3.23
N TYR A 71 -7.51 -28.86 -3.44
CA TYR A 71 -7.63 -27.86 -2.38
C TYR A 71 -8.81 -26.92 -2.60
N THR A 72 -9.31 -26.32 -1.52
CA THR A 72 -10.38 -25.32 -1.58
C THR A 72 -9.92 -24.03 -0.93
N ILE A 73 -10.32 -22.89 -1.48
CA ILE A 73 -10.09 -21.58 -0.87
C ILE A 73 -11.42 -21.01 -0.40
N THR A 74 -11.42 -20.45 0.79
CA THR A 74 -12.53 -19.66 1.33
C THR A 74 -12.00 -18.31 1.74
N ALA A 75 -12.80 -17.26 1.56
CA ALA A 75 -12.46 -15.94 2.05
C ALA A 75 -13.58 -15.38 2.93
N PHE A 76 -13.19 -14.64 3.96
CA PHE A 76 -14.09 -14.03 4.92
C PHE A 76 -13.67 -12.59 5.17
N TRP A 77 -14.65 -11.71 5.32
CA TRP A 77 -14.44 -10.43 5.96
C TRP A 77 -14.89 -10.55 7.41
N ASN A 78 -13.93 -10.36 8.32
CA ASN A 78 -14.18 -10.42 9.76
C ASN A 78 -14.23 -8.99 10.30
N GLN A 79 -15.25 -8.68 11.10
CA GLN A 79 -15.34 -7.44 11.84
C GLN A 79 -15.57 -7.72 13.32
N LYS A 80 -14.83 -7.00 14.16
CA LYS A 80 -15.05 -6.95 15.59
C LYS A 80 -15.60 -5.58 15.97
N LEU A 81 -16.66 -5.56 16.77
CA LEU A 81 -17.23 -4.37 17.37
C LEU A 81 -17.10 -4.46 18.90
N LEU A 82 -16.45 -3.46 19.49
CA LEU A 82 -16.35 -3.29 20.93
C LEU A 82 -17.47 -2.38 21.41
N THR A 83 -18.42 -2.93 22.15
CA THR A 83 -19.57 -2.19 22.68
C THR A 83 -19.54 -2.19 24.20
N PHE A 84 -19.92 -1.07 24.82
CA PHE A 84 -20.05 -0.99 26.26
C PHE A 84 -21.44 -1.49 26.65
N ASP A 85 -21.50 -2.55 27.44
CA ASP A 85 -22.75 -3.07 27.97
C ASP A 85 -23.06 -2.37 29.31
N GLU A 86 -24.13 -1.59 29.33
CA GLU A 86 -24.58 -0.85 30.51
C GLU A 86 -25.00 -1.77 31.67
N THR A 87 -25.38 -3.01 31.39
CA THR A 87 -25.82 -3.99 32.40
C THR A 87 -24.64 -4.58 33.15
N THR A 88 -23.59 -4.98 32.43
CA THR A 88 -22.40 -5.61 33.01
C THR A 88 -21.31 -4.61 33.36
N GLN A 89 -21.45 -3.34 32.94
CA GLN A 89 -20.44 -2.28 33.08
C GLN A 89 -19.08 -2.69 32.49
N GLN A 90 -19.11 -3.51 31.44
CA GLN A 90 -17.94 -4.07 30.78
C GLN A 90 -18.01 -3.89 29.26
N TYR A 91 -16.85 -3.86 28.63
CA TYR A 91 -16.76 -3.88 27.17
C TYR A 91 -16.89 -5.31 26.66
N ILE A 92 -17.84 -5.53 25.77
CA ILE A 92 -18.08 -6.82 25.11
C ILE A 92 -17.65 -6.70 23.65
N SER A 93 -16.84 -7.66 23.20
CA SER A 93 -16.47 -7.80 21.79
C SER A 93 -17.46 -8.72 21.08
N THR A 94 -18.09 -8.22 20.04
CA THR A 94 -18.93 -9.02 19.12
C THR A 94 -18.22 -9.17 17.79
N TRP A 95 -18.28 -10.36 17.19
CA TRP A 95 -17.67 -10.66 15.90
C TRP A 95 -18.75 -10.91 14.86
N GLN A 96 -18.64 -10.24 13.73
CA GLN A 96 -19.38 -10.52 12.51
C GLN A 96 -18.42 -11.09 11.47
N GLN A 97 -18.85 -12.17 10.83
CA GLN A 97 -18.10 -12.79 9.74
C GLN A 97 -19.00 -12.90 8.52
N ASN A 98 -18.56 -12.32 7.41
CA ASN A 98 -19.25 -12.39 6.13
C ASN A 98 -18.41 -13.21 5.15
N SER A 99 -18.98 -14.25 4.56
CA SER A 99 -18.31 -15.04 3.53
C SER A 99 -18.17 -14.24 2.24
N ILE A 100 -17.00 -14.29 1.64
CA ILE A 100 -16.71 -13.70 0.33
C ILE A 100 -16.61 -14.82 -0.69
N ASN A 101 -17.35 -14.71 -1.78
CA ASN A 101 -17.32 -15.70 -2.86
C ASN A 101 -16.02 -15.54 -3.66
N VAL A 102 -15.03 -16.40 -3.43
CA VAL A 102 -13.82 -16.42 -4.27
C VAL A 102 -14.13 -17.05 -5.62
N GLN A 103 -13.55 -16.51 -6.69
CA GLN A 103 -13.78 -17.01 -8.04
C GLN A 103 -12.49 -16.94 -8.87
N PRO A 104 -12.37 -17.72 -9.96
CA PRO A 104 -11.26 -17.54 -10.89
C PRO A 104 -11.15 -16.08 -11.35
N CYS A 105 -9.92 -15.58 -11.43
CA CYS A 105 -9.69 -14.20 -11.84
C CYS A 105 -10.10 -13.97 -13.29
N THR A 106 -10.68 -12.80 -13.51
CA THR A 106 -11.01 -12.24 -14.82
C THR A 106 -10.40 -10.85 -14.93
N ILE A 107 -10.42 -10.26 -16.13
CA ILE A 107 -9.94 -8.89 -16.32
C ILE A 107 -10.72 -7.86 -15.49
N GLU A 108 -11.98 -8.15 -15.15
CA GLU A 108 -12.84 -7.28 -14.35
C GLU A 108 -12.38 -7.16 -12.90
N ASN A 109 -11.57 -8.10 -12.41
CA ASN A 109 -10.97 -8.05 -11.09
C ASN A 109 -9.84 -7.00 -10.99
N PHE A 110 -9.31 -6.54 -12.12
CA PHE A 110 -8.16 -5.63 -12.23
C PHE A 110 -8.58 -4.29 -12.85
N GLN A 111 -9.34 -3.49 -12.10
CA GLN A 111 -9.95 -2.23 -12.60
C GLN A 111 -9.01 -1.02 -12.53
N ASN A 112 -7.83 -1.17 -11.93
CA ASN A 112 -6.85 -0.10 -11.83
C ASN A 112 -5.93 -0.10 -13.06
N LEU A 113 -6.11 0.88 -13.94
CA LEU A 113 -5.34 0.97 -15.18
C LEU A 113 -3.83 1.16 -14.96
N GLU A 114 -3.40 1.74 -13.84
CA GLU A 114 -1.98 1.99 -13.55
C GLU A 114 -1.21 0.69 -13.30
N ASN A 115 -1.86 -0.30 -12.67
CA ASN A 115 -1.24 -1.58 -12.32
C ASN A 115 -1.82 -2.80 -13.05
N GLN A 116 -2.88 -2.65 -13.84
CA GLN A 116 -3.52 -3.74 -14.60
C GLN A 116 -2.51 -4.52 -15.44
N LYS A 117 -1.56 -3.83 -16.07
CA LYS A 117 -0.49 -4.42 -16.89
C LYS A 117 0.31 -5.50 -16.16
N TYR A 118 0.49 -5.39 -14.84
CA TYR A 118 1.24 -6.37 -14.07
C TYR A 118 0.48 -7.69 -13.96
N TYR A 119 -0.83 -7.64 -13.72
CA TYR A 119 -1.68 -8.83 -13.63
C TYR A 119 -1.85 -9.51 -14.99
N LEU A 120 -1.99 -8.73 -16.06
CA LEU A 120 -2.14 -9.27 -17.42
C LEU A 120 -0.89 -9.99 -17.96
N GLN A 121 0.27 -9.80 -17.33
CA GLN A 121 1.50 -10.53 -17.65
C GLN A 121 1.57 -11.90 -16.95
N LEU A 122 0.71 -12.15 -15.96
CA LEU A 122 0.63 -13.41 -15.24
C LEU A 122 -0.39 -14.34 -15.90
N ASN A 123 -0.31 -15.64 -15.61
CA ASN A 123 -1.39 -16.58 -15.91
C ASN A 123 -2.51 -16.46 -14.87
N TYR A 124 -3.09 -15.26 -14.76
CA TYR A 124 -4.05 -14.90 -13.72
C TYR A 124 -5.33 -15.74 -13.78
N THR A 125 -5.70 -16.29 -14.94
CA THR A 125 -6.90 -17.13 -15.09
C THR A 125 -6.83 -18.43 -14.29
N ASN A 126 -5.62 -18.86 -13.90
CA ASN A 126 -5.41 -20.00 -13.00
C ASN A 126 -5.23 -19.58 -11.53
N MET A 127 -5.62 -18.37 -11.18
CA MET A 127 -5.61 -17.84 -9.81
C MET A 127 -7.03 -17.47 -9.38
N TYR A 128 -7.26 -17.44 -8.07
CA TYR A 128 -8.47 -16.94 -7.46
C TYR A 128 -8.38 -15.44 -7.17
N CYS A 129 -9.51 -14.76 -7.29
CA CYS A 129 -9.71 -13.35 -7.00
C CYS A 129 -10.95 -13.18 -6.12
N LEU A 130 -11.05 -12.02 -5.45
CA LEU A 130 -12.30 -11.55 -4.84
C LEU A 130 -13.25 -11.02 -5.93
N PRO A 131 -14.59 -11.03 -5.74
CA PRO A 131 -15.57 -10.60 -6.75
C PRO A 131 -15.32 -9.17 -7.27
N PRO A 132 -15.42 -8.86 -8.58
CA PRO A 132 -15.10 -7.54 -9.14
C PRO A 132 -15.79 -6.34 -8.50
N ASP A 133 -16.95 -6.56 -7.89
CA ASP A 133 -17.81 -5.58 -7.22
C ASP A 133 -17.58 -5.49 -5.70
N PHE A 134 -16.55 -6.16 -5.18
CA PHE A 134 -16.27 -6.16 -3.75
C PHE A 134 -15.95 -4.76 -3.22
N GLU A 135 -16.55 -4.42 -2.08
CA GLU A 135 -16.18 -3.26 -1.27
C GLU A 135 -16.02 -3.73 0.18
N LEU A 136 -14.77 -3.92 0.61
CA LEU A 136 -14.44 -4.51 1.91
C LEU A 136 -13.66 -3.51 2.75
N PRO A 137 -14.27 -2.94 3.80
CA PRO A 137 -13.58 -1.98 4.66
C PRO A 137 -12.59 -2.71 5.58
N ILE A 138 -11.33 -2.31 5.52
CA ILE A 138 -10.28 -2.66 6.49
C ILE A 138 -10.10 -1.44 7.38
N GLN A 139 -10.19 -1.58 8.70
CA GLN A 139 -10.09 -0.47 9.64
C GLN A 139 -9.68 -0.91 11.03
N GLY A 140 -9.16 0.05 11.79
CA GLY A 140 -8.76 -0.15 13.17
C GLY A 140 -7.58 -1.11 13.33
N ASP A 141 -7.04 -1.11 14.53
CA ASP A 141 -6.15 -2.15 15.02
C ASP A 141 -6.93 -3.05 15.99
N PHE A 142 -6.25 -4.08 16.54
CA PHE A 142 -6.97 -5.02 17.41
C PHE A 142 -7.64 -4.36 18.64
N PRO A 143 -7.06 -3.40 19.38
CA PRO A 143 -7.77 -2.74 20.49
C PRO A 143 -8.85 -1.72 20.07
N SER A 144 -8.91 -1.30 18.81
CA SER A 144 -9.88 -0.33 18.31
C SER A 144 -11.34 -0.72 18.55
N LYS A 145 -12.23 0.29 18.59
CA LYS A 145 -13.69 0.07 18.76
C LYS A 145 -14.26 -0.75 17.62
N VAL A 146 -13.78 -0.51 16.40
CA VAL A 146 -14.07 -1.34 15.25
C VAL A 146 -12.76 -1.84 14.68
N TYR A 147 -12.66 -3.14 14.50
CA TYR A 147 -11.54 -3.79 13.84
C TYR A 147 -12.08 -4.61 12.69
N SER A 148 -11.46 -4.55 11.52
CA SER A 148 -11.80 -5.46 10.43
C SER A 148 -10.60 -5.94 9.64
N GLU A 149 -10.72 -7.14 9.12
CA GLU A 149 -9.68 -7.81 8.32
C GLU A 149 -10.30 -8.64 7.19
N ILE A 150 -9.51 -8.87 6.15
CA ILE A 150 -9.82 -9.85 5.11
C ILE A 150 -9.02 -11.10 5.42
N GLN A 151 -9.69 -12.24 5.55
CA GLN A 151 -9.08 -13.54 5.79
C GLN A 151 -9.27 -14.43 4.56
N ILE A 152 -8.19 -15.04 4.09
CA ILE A 152 -8.20 -16.09 3.07
C ILE A 152 -7.71 -17.37 3.73
N THR A 153 -8.45 -18.46 3.58
CA THR A 153 -8.12 -19.76 4.19
C THR A 153 -8.12 -20.83 3.12
N VAL A 154 -7.02 -21.58 3.07
CA VAL A 154 -6.76 -22.66 2.11
C VAL A 154 -6.79 -24.00 2.85
N LYS A 155 -7.66 -24.89 2.38
CA LYS A 155 -7.90 -26.21 2.99
C LYS A 155 -7.65 -27.31 1.98
N LYS A 156 -7.26 -28.47 2.47
CA LYS A 156 -7.28 -29.71 1.67
C LYS A 156 -8.72 -29.96 1.20
N CYS A 157 -8.89 -30.55 0.02
CA CYS A 157 -10.20 -30.96 -0.46
C CYS A 157 -10.94 -31.83 0.58
N THR A 158 -12.27 -31.64 0.67
CA THR A 158 -13.14 -32.41 1.59
C THR A 158 -14.17 -33.29 0.87
N LYS A 159 -14.52 -33.00 -0.39
CA LYS A 159 -15.52 -33.74 -1.18
C LYS A 159 -15.01 -33.96 -2.60
N ASN A 160 -15.22 -35.16 -3.14
CA ASN A 160 -14.79 -35.54 -4.50
C ASN A 160 -13.29 -35.32 -4.77
N CYS A 161 -12.46 -35.69 -3.79
CA CYS A 161 -11.03 -35.42 -3.83
C CYS A 161 -10.25 -36.43 -4.68
N GLN A 162 -9.08 -36.00 -5.16
CA GLN A 162 -8.10 -36.89 -5.79
C GLN A 162 -7.60 -37.98 -4.84
N SER A 163 -6.88 -38.95 -5.39
CA SER A 163 -6.21 -39.97 -4.58
C SER A 163 -5.23 -39.33 -3.59
N GLN A 164 -5.04 -39.99 -2.44
CA GLN A 164 -4.15 -39.49 -1.39
C GLN A 164 -2.71 -39.28 -1.89
N GLU A 165 -2.22 -40.13 -2.80
CA GLU A 165 -0.91 -39.99 -3.45
C GLU A 165 -0.78 -38.68 -4.24
N ILE A 166 -1.83 -38.29 -4.97
CA ILE A 166 -1.86 -37.01 -5.71
C ILE A 166 -1.91 -35.86 -4.72
N LEU A 167 -2.79 -35.92 -3.70
CA LEU A 167 -2.90 -34.87 -2.69
C LEU A 167 -1.56 -34.63 -1.99
N ASP A 168 -0.85 -35.69 -1.61
CA ASP A 168 0.44 -35.60 -0.94
C ASP A 168 1.52 -35.03 -1.87
N SER A 169 1.52 -35.43 -3.14
CA SER A 169 2.45 -34.87 -4.14
C SER A 169 2.23 -33.38 -4.36
N PHE A 170 1.00 -32.86 -4.24
CA PHE A 170 0.69 -31.45 -4.47
C PHE A 170 0.74 -30.60 -3.20
N LEU A 171 0.44 -31.15 -2.02
CA LEU A 171 0.23 -30.35 -0.80
C LEU A 171 1.34 -30.47 0.24
N GLN A 172 2.25 -31.44 0.16
CA GLN A 172 3.35 -31.56 1.14
C GLN A 172 4.44 -30.49 0.96
N LYS A 173 4.69 -30.06 -0.28
CA LYS A 173 5.73 -29.08 -0.64
C LYS A 173 5.30 -28.24 -1.84
N SER A 174 4.26 -27.44 -1.65
CA SER A 174 3.82 -26.44 -2.63
C SER A 174 4.08 -25.03 -2.12
N ASN A 175 3.97 -24.05 -2.99
CA ASN A 175 3.90 -22.65 -2.61
C ASN A 175 2.49 -22.14 -2.83
N PHE A 176 2.13 -21.12 -2.06
CA PHE A 176 0.98 -20.30 -2.32
C PHE A 176 1.46 -18.91 -2.74
N GLY A 177 1.11 -18.50 -3.96
CA GLY A 177 1.42 -17.18 -4.49
C GLY A 177 0.27 -16.22 -4.27
N LEU A 178 0.61 -14.96 -4.01
CA LEU A 178 -0.29 -13.82 -3.85
C LEU A 178 0.32 -12.63 -4.59
N GLN A 179 -0.41 -12.17 -5.60
CA GLN A 179 -0.20 -10.89 -6.23
C GLN A 179 -1.19 -9.88 -5.66
N LEU A 180 -0.69 -8.80 -5.05
CA LEU A 180 -1.54 -7.72 -4.51
C LEU A 180 -1.15 -6.34 -5.02
N SER A 181 -2.11 -5.42 -5.03
CA SER A 181 -1.84 -4.01 -5.30
C SER A 181 -1.17 -3.35 -4.10
N ASP A 182 -0.03 -2.71 -4.35
CA ASP A 182 0.72 -1.97 -3.35
C ASP A 182 1.04 -0.57 -3.86
N SER A 183 1.47 0.32 -2.97
CA SER A 183 1.83 1.68 -3.31
C SER A 183 3.09 2.15 -2.61
N TYR A 184 3.71 3.18 -3.16
CA TYR A 184 4.72 3.97 -2.46
C TYR A 184 4.52 5.45 -2.76
N VAL A 185 5.04 6.30 -1.87
CA VAL A 185 4.99 7.76 -2.04
C VAL A 185 6.18 8.23 -2.84
N ASP A 186 5.94 8.70 -4.06
CA ASP A 186 6.88 9.45 -4.89
C ASP A 186 6.62 10.95 -4.74
N PRO A 187 7.44 11.68 -3.94
CA PRO A 187 7.20 13.09 -3.69
C PRO A 187 7.44 13.97 -4.93
N THR A 188 8.09 13.45 -5.97
CA THR A 188 8.38 14.22 -7.20
C THR A 188 7.14 14.44 -8.07
N ILE A 189 6.09 13.62 -7.89
CA ILE A 189 4.83 13.79 -8.61
C ILE A 189 3.93 14.75 -7.84
N SER A 190 3.74 15.95 -8.39
CA SER A 190 2.93 17.00 -7.78
C SER A 190 1.46 16.59 -7.55
N ASN A 191 0.77 16.09 -8.58
CA ASN A 191 -0.67 15.82 -8.50
C ASN A 191 -1.04 14.64 -7.58
N ASN A 192 -0.63 13.41 -7.93
CA ASN A 192 -0.84 12.22 -7.10
C ASN A 192 0.52 11.56 -6.78
N PRO A 193 1.00 11.69 -5.54
CA PRO A 193 2.30 11.14 -5.14
C PRO A 193 2.26 9.62 -4.94
N PHE A 194 1.08 8.99 -4.94
CA PHE A 194 1.00 7.54 -4.81
C PHE A 194 1.25 6.87 -6.15
N LYS A 195 2.37 6.14 -6.24
CA LYS A 195 2.62 5.23 -7.35
C LYS A 195 2.18 3.83 -6.98
N ILE A 196 1.23 3.30 -7.76
CA ILE A 196 0.69 1.97 -7.56
C ILE A 196 1.47 0.96 -8.39
N TYR A 197 1.79 -0.17 -7.79
CA TYR A 197 2.44 -1.30 -8.45
C TYR A 197 1.83 -2.60 -7.94
N SER A 198 2.31 -3.72 -8.48
CA SER A 198 1.88 -5.04 -8.05
C SER A 198 3.01 -5.71 -7.28
N ARG A 199 2.72 -6.17 -6.07
CA ARG A 199 3.65 -6.88 -5.20
C ARG A 199 3.34 -8.38 -5.29
N ASP A 200 4.38 -9.13 -5.60
CA ASP A 200 4.38 -10.59 -5.54
C ASP A 200 4.84 -11.04 -4.14
N MET A 201 4.11 -11.98 -3.55
CA MET A 201 4.40 -12.61 -2.28
C MET A 201 4.12 -14.11 -2.40
N PHE A 202 5.00 -14.95 -1.87
CA PHE A 202 4.77 -16.38 -1.84
C PHE A 202 5.15 -16.98 -0.49
N TRP A 203 4.49 -18.07 -0.13
CA TRP A 203 4.82 -18.86 1.06
C TRP A 203 4.84 -20.34 0.72
N SER A 204 5.88 -21.04 1.16
CA SER A 204 5.85 -22.50 1.14
C SER A 204 4.82 -23.01 2.14
N THR A 205 3.97 -23.91 1.65
CA THR A 205 2.85 -24.54 2.34
C THR A 205 3.05 -26.04 2.48
N SER A 206 2.60 -26.58 3.61
CA SER A 206 2.58 -28.02 3.88
C SER A 206 1.38 -28.36 4.76
N THR A 207 0.76 -29.52 4.54
CA THR A 207 -0.29 -30.04 5.43
C THR A 207 0.23 -30.41 6.81
N GLU A 208 1.54 -30.68 6.94
CA GLU A 208 2.17 -31.05 8.21
C GLU A 208 2.58 -29.85 9.07
N LEU A 209 2.65 -28.65 8.46
CA LEU A 209 3.00 -27.40 9.13
C LEU A 209 2.02 -26.29 8.68
N PRO A 210 0.75 -26.33 9.13
CA PRO A 210 -0.19 -25.25 8.91
C PRO A 210 0.37 -23.89 9.27
N LYS A 211 0.09 -22.89 8.43
CA LYS A 211 0.66 -21.55 8.55
C LYS A 211 -0.40 -20.46 8.64
N ASP A 212 -0.24 -19.56 9.59
CA ASP A 212 -0.92 -18.27 9.61
C ASP A 212 0.04 -17.20 9.11
N VAL A 213 -0.39 -16.44 8.11
CA VAL A 213 0.32 -15.30 7.57
C VAL A 213 -0.50 -14.05 7.87
N TYR A 214 0.13 -13.07 8.52
CA TYR A 214 -0.45 -11.75 8.74
C TYR A 214 0.25 -10.77 7.82
N ILE A 215 -0.50 -10.13 6.95
CA ILE A 215 -0.05 -9.06 6.08
C ILE A 215 -0.54 -7.76 6.68
N TYR A 216 0.40 -6.93 7.12
CA TYR A 216 0.11 -5.63 7.70
C TYR A 216 0.19 -4.56 6.62
N ILE A 217 -0.88 -3.79 6.48
CA ILE A 217 -0.92 -2.58 5.68
C ILE A 217 -0.84 -1.36 6.58
N ARG A 218 -0.37 -0.23 6.05
CA ARG A 218 -0.27 1.04 6.78
C ARG A 218 -0.82 2.17 5.92
N ASN A 219 -1.64 3.03 6.51
CA ASN A 219 -2.06 4.25 5.85
C ASN A 219 -0.88 5.22 5.70
N ASN A 220 -0.70 5.73 4.49
CA ASN A 220 0.22 6.82 4.20
C ASN A 220 -0.59 8.08 3.94
N TYR A 221 -0.22 9.18 4.60
CA TYR A 221 -0.81 10.50 4.42
C TYR A 221 0.22 11.41 3.78
N VAL A 222 -0.16 12.07 2.69
CA VAL A 222 0.66 13.11 2.07
C VAL A 222 -0.04 14.44 2.19
N TYR A 223 0.56 15.36 2.94
CA TYR A 223 0.12 16.74 3.11
C TYR A 223 0.96 17.62 2.19
N SER A 224 0.31 18.27 1.23
CA SER A 224 0.94 18.96 0.11
C SER A 224 0.65 20.44 0.17
N ASP A 225 1.63 21.27 0.56
CA ASP A 225 1.45 22.72 0.61
C ASP A 225 1.81 23.38 -0.73
N PHE A 226 0.79 23.64 -1.55
CA PHE A 226 0.90 24.35 -2.83
C PHE A 226 0.81 25.88 -2.70
N GLY A 227 0.82 26.38 -1.47
CA GLY A 227 0.66 27.79 -1.15
C GLY A 227 1.83 28.67 -1.59
N TRP A 228 1.55 29.66 -2.43
CA TRP A 228 2.55 30.62 -2.92
C TRP A 228 2.93 31.69 -1.88
N PHE A 229 1.95 32.13 -1.09
CA PHE A 229 2.08 33.16 -0.05
C PHE A 229 1.55 32.66 1.30
N PHE A 230 0.36 32.05 1.29
CA PHE A 230 -0.30 31.44 2.46
C PHE A 230 -0.37 29.92 2.28
N PRO A 231 -0.40 29.12 3.35
CA PRO A 231 -0.53 27.67 3.24
C PRO A 231 -1.78 27.24 2.48
N ASN A 232 -1.62 26.38 1.48
CA ASN A 232 -2.71 25.71 0.78
C ASN A 232 -2.44 24.21 0.77
N VAL A 233 -2.94 23.52 1.81
CA VAL A 233 -2.60 22.12 2.07
C VAL A 233 -3.65 21.18 1.50
N GLU A 234 -3.25 20.36 0.54
CA GLU A 234 -4.03 19.23 0.05
C GLU A 234 -3.60 17.94 0.72
N THR A 235 -4.56 17.13 1.18
CA THR A 235 -4.29 15.86 1.87
C THR A 235 -4.72 14.70 0.99
N GLN A 236 -3.81 13.77 0.74
CA GLN A 236 -4.08 12.52 0.03
C GLN A 236 -3.71 11.34 0.94
N ARG A 237 -4.46 10.24 0.83
CA ARG A 237 -4.29 9.05 1.67
C ARG A 237 -4.42 7.78 0.84
N PHE A 238 -3.47 6.87 1.01
CA PHE A 238 -3.53 5.54 0.40
C PHE A 238 -2.75 4.52 1.26
N PRO A 239 -3.24 3.28 1.43
CA PRO A 239 -2.50 2.28 2.17
C PRO A 239 -1.35 1.70 1.34
N ALA A 240 -0.31 1.26 2.03
CA ALA A 240 0.77 0.45 1.46
C ALA A 240 1.04 -0.75 2.35
N TYR A 241 1.64 -1.80 1.78
CA TYR A 241 2.25 -2.88 2.54
C TYR A 241 3.28 -2.31 3.53
N SER A 242 3.24 -2.83 4.76
CA SER A 242 4.21 -2.50 5.81
C SER A 242 5.17 -3.66 6.03
N PHE A 243 4.66 -4.77 6.56
CA PHE A 243 5.42 -6.00 6.80
C PHE A 243 4.49 -7.21 6.83
N SER A 244 5.07 -8.41 6.88
CA SER A 244 4.35 -9.66 7.10
C SER A 244 4.97 -10.47 8.24
N GLU A 245 4.14 -11.23 8.93
CA GLU A 245 4.55 -12.20 9.96
C GLU A 245 3.94 -13.56 9.62
N ASN A 246 4.68 -14.63 9.90
CA ASN A 246 4.18 -15.99 9.74
C ASN A 246 4.35 -16.80 11.02
N TYR A 247 3.32 -17.58 11.34
CA TYR A 247 3.29 -18.49 12.49
C TYR A 247 2.96 -19.89 11.99
N GLU A 248 3.70 -20.88 12.49
CA GLU A 248 3.53 -22.28 12.13
C GLU A 248 2.95 -23.05 13.31
N TYR A 249 2.03 -23.97 13.02
CA TYR A 249 1.32 -24.75 14.03
C TYR A 249 1.48 -26.25 13.77
N PRO A 250 1.31 -27.09 14.81
CA PRO A 250 1.16 -28.53 14.62
C PRO A 250 -0.08 -28.88 13.78
N PRO A 251 -0.05 -29.97 12.99
CA PRO A 251 -1.10 -30.29 12.02
C PRO A 251 -2.46 -30.63 12.66
N SER A 252 -2.47 -31.08 13.91
CA SER A 252 -3.71 -31.40 14.63
C SER A 252 -4.46 -30.18 15.17
N PHE A 253 -3.90 -28.98 15.04
CA PHE A 253 -4.48 -27.78 15.63
C PHE A 253 -5.61 -27.19 14.78
N GLN A 254 -5.61 -27.40 13.46
CA GLN A 254 -6.48 -26.70 12.51
C GLN A 254 -6.80 -27.55 11.27
N ASP A 255 -7.95 -27.28 10.63
CA ASP A 255 -8.40 -27.95 9.40
C ASP A 255 -7.93 -27.25 8.10
N TYR A 256 -7.02 -26.29 8.22
CA TYR A 256 -6.40 -25.58 7.09
C TYR A 256 -4.90 -25.77 7.12
N PHE A 257 -4.25 -25.61 5.97
CA PHE A 257 -2.79 -25.62 5.88
C PHE A 257 -2.21 -24.22 5.63
N LEU A 258 -3.04 -23.26 5.21
CA LEU A 258 -2.66 -21.86 5.10
C LEU A 258 -3.84 -20.94 5.42
N THR A 259 -3.61 -19.92 6.23
CA THR A 259 -4.50 -18.77 6.37
C THR A 259 -3.70 -17.48 6.17
N ILE A 260 -4.23 -16.54 5.40
CA ILE A 260 -3.66 -15.21 5.18
C ILE A 260 -4.66 -14.17 5.70
N ARG A 261 -4.18 -13.20 6.49
CA ARG A 261 -5.00 -12.11 7.04
C ARG A 261 -4.42 -10.75 6.66
N PHE A 262 -5.23 -9.91 6.02
CA PHE A 262 -4.90 -8.52 5.71
C PHE A 262 -5.50 -7.62 6.77
N ARG A 263 -4.66 -6.83 7.45
CA ARG A 263 -5.09 -5.91 8.52
C ARG A 263 -4.16 -4.71 8.63
N PHE A 264 -4.59 -3.67 9.33
CA PHE A 264 -3.70 -2.54 9.62
C PHE A 264 -2.60 -2.90 10.62
N GLU A 265 -1.43 -2.31 10.42
CA GLU A 265 -0.36 -2.28 11.41
C GLU A 265 -0.82 -1.59 12.69
N LYS A 266 -0.42 -2.16 13.83
CA LYS A 266 -0.77 -1.63 15.14
C LYS A 266 -0.15 -0.25 15.34
N GLN A 267 -1.00 0.68 15.74
CA GLN A 267 -0.63 1.99 16.25
C GLN A 267 0.31 2.82 15.35
N LYS A 268 0.31 2.64 14.03
CA LYS A 268 1.26 3.34 13.14
C LYS A 268 0.63 3.82 11.86
N GLU A 269 0.96 5.06 11.50
CA GLU A 269 0.68 5.64 10.18
C GLU A 269 1.89 6.43 9.69
N SER A 270 2.08 6.46 8.37
CA SER A 270 3.15 7.21 7.73
C SER A 270 2.65 8.58 7.33
N VAL A 271 3.41 9.63 7.65
CA VAL A 271 3.06 11.02 7.34
C VAL A 271 4.19 11.66 6.54
N TYR A 272 3.86 12.10 5.34
CA TYR A 272 4.72 12.87 4.46
C TYR A 272 4.17 14.29 4.40
N LYS A 273 4.98 15.27 4.82
CA LYS A 273 4.69 16.69 4.61
C LYS A 273 5.58 17.16 3.47
N ARG A 274 4.98 17.54 2.35
CA ARG A 274 5.69 18.11 1.21
C ARG A 274 5.33 19.58 1.06
N SER A 275 6.35 20.42 0.94
CA SER A 275 6.20 21.86 0.72
C SER A 275 6.95 22.28 -0.52
N TYR A 276 6.30 23.08 -1.36
CA TYR A 276 6.91 23.68 -2.53
C TYR A 276 7.51 25.04 -2.19
N ARG A 277 8.43 25.50 -3.04
CA ARG A 277 9.07 26.82 -2.87
C ARG A 277 8.00 27.91 -2.86
N LYS A 278 8.16 28.88 -1.97
CA LYS A 278 7.26 30.04 -1.83
C LYS A 278 7.88 31.29 -2.45
N PHE A 279 7.06 32.30 -2.78
CA PHE A 279 7.61 33.56 -3.30
C PHE A 279 8.57 34.23 -2.32
N ILE A 280 8.27 34.17 -1.02
CA ILE A 280 9.10 34.75 0.03
C ILE A 280 10.52 34.14 0.02
N SER A 281 10.65 32.83 -0.21
CA SER A 281 11.96 32.18 -0.32
C SER A 281 12.73 32.62 -1.56
N ILE A 282 12.04 32.88 -2.68
CA ILE A 282 12.69 33.38 -3.92
C ILE A 282 13.27 34.78 -3.69
N PHE A 283 12.51 35.69 -3.06
CA PHE A 283 13.01 37.04 -2.76
C PHE A 283 14.24 37.01 -1.84
N SER A 284 14.24 36.14 -0.83
CA SER A 284 15.41 35.96 0.05
C SER A 284 16.62 35.40 -0.71
N GLU A 285 16.44 34.39 -1.56
CA GLU A 285 17.50 33.79 -2.37
C GLU A 285 18.10 34.82 -3.35
N ILE A 286 17.25 35.56 -4.08
CA ILE A 286 17.68 36.61 -5.01
C ILE A 286 18.35 37.78 -4.29
N GLY A 287 17.88 38.15 -3.11
CA GLY A 287 18.53 39.15 -2.26
C GLY A 287 19.96 38.76 -1.92
N GLY A 288 20.17 37.50 -1.50
CA GLY A 288 21.49 36.94 -1.24
C GLY A 288 22.40 36.95 -2.48
N PHE A 289 21.90 36.44 -3.62
CA PHE A 289 22.65 36.46 -4.88
C PHE A 289 23.07 37.87 -5.30
N THR A 290 22.16 38.83 -5.19
CA THR A 290 22.42 40.24 -5.55
C THR A 290 23.55 40.80 -4.70
N GLN A 291 23.52 40.58 -3.38
CA GLN A 291 24.60 41.02 -2.48
C GLN A 291 25.95 40.39 -2.84
N SER A 292 25.99 39.08 -3.13
CA SER A 292 27.23 38.40 -3.52
C SER A 292 27.80 38.93 -4.83
N PHE A 293 26.98 39.08 -5.87
CA PHE A 293 27.45 39.59 -7.16
C PHE A 293 27.89 41.06 -7.11
N LEU A 294 27.21 41.90 -6.33
CA LEU A 294 27.63 43.29 -6.12
C LEU A 294 28.97 43.37 -5.36
N ALA A 295 29.19 42.53 -4.36
CA ALA A 295 30.47 42.47 -3.64
C ALA A 295 31.62 42.04 -4.57
N ILE A 296 31.41 41.02 -5.40
CA ILE A 296 32.39 40.58 -6.40
C ILE A 296 32.66 41.70 -7.42
N GLY A 297 31.61 42.33 -7.93
CA GLY A 297 31.73 43.45 -8.86
C GLY A 297 32.51 44.63 -8.28
N TYR A 298 32.27 44.95 -7.00
CA TYR A 298 33.03 46.00 -6.30
C TYR A 298 34.52 45.67 -6.20
N VAL A 299 34.88 44.43 -5.84
CA VAL A 299 36.29 44.00 -5.75
C VAL A 299 36.96 44.06 -7.12
N LEU A 300 36.28 43.61 -8.18
CA LEU A 300 36.82 43.58 -9.55
C LEU A 300 36.96 44.98 -10.17
N CYS A 301 36.07 45.92 -9.84
CA CYS A 301 36.13 47.30 -10.34
C CYS A 301 37.04 48.22 -9.52
N LYS A 302 37.44 47.81 -8.32
CA LYS A 302 38.37 48.56 -7.45
C LYS A 302 39.85 48.19 -7.70
N LYS A 303 40.10 47.05 -8.34
CA LYS A 303 41.39 46.73 -8.97
C LYS A 303 41.49 47.40 -10.33
#